data_AF-A0A2D6M5Y0-F1
#
_entry.id   AF-A0A2D6M5Y0-F1
#
_cell.length_a   1.000
_cell.length_b   1.000
_cell.length_c   1.000
_cell.angle_alpha   90.00
_cell.angle_beta   90.00
_cell.angle_gamma   90.00
#
_symmetry.space_group_name_H-M   'P 1'
#
loop_
_entity.id
_entity.type
_entity.pdbx_description
1 polymer ?
#
loop_
_entity_poly.entity_id
_entity_poly.type
_entity_poly.pdbx_seq_one_letter_code
_entity_poly.pdbx_strand_id
1 'polypeptide(L)'
;FSPTNRRPLVVIRFDRKNVNYQQALYTAVNRAISRRPDAAFDLVAVTPSGGSPTQLSINSNSARRSAEEVLRALSDMGLPAERVKLSAMSSGEAQTNEVRIYLR
;
A
#
# COMPACT_ATOMS: atom_id res chain seq x y z
N PHE A 1 14.92 3.28 -1.05
CA PHE A 1 14.01 2.85 0.03
C PHE A 1 14.34 1.40 0.35
N SER A 2 14.80 1.11 1.57
CA SER A 2 15.05 -0.27 2.03
C SER A 2 13.93 -0.67 2.99
N PRO A 3 12.82 -1.25 2.49
CA PRO A 3 11.66 -1.64 3.31
C PRO A 3 11.97 -2.77 4.30
N THR A 4 13.12 -3.44 4.16
CA THR A 4 13.48 -4.71 4.81
C THR A 4 13.54 -4.64 6.34
N ASN A 5 13.55 -3.45 6.93
CA ASN A 5 13.59 -3.26 8.39
C ASN A 5 12.36 -2.53 8.97
N ARG A 6 11.37 -2.18 8.14
CA ARG A 6 10.14 -1.54 8.61
C ARG A 6 8.98 -2.53 8.53
N ARG A 7 8.26 -2.69 9.63
CA ARG A 7 7.04 -3.51 9.66
C ARG A 7 5.87 -2.71 9.06
N PRO A 8 5.17 -3.23 8.06
CA PRO A 8 3.98 -2.55 7.53
C PRO A 8 2.90 -2.50 8.61
N LEU A 9 2.23 -1.34 8.72
CA LEU A 9 1.03 -1.16 9.52
C LEU A 9 -0.14 -1.98 8.92
N VAL A 10 -0.24 -1.96 7.59
CA VAL A 10 -1.25 -2.70 6.83
C VAL A 10 -0.60 -3.30 5.59
N VAL A 11 -0.98 -4.53 5.26
CA VAL A 11 -0.69 -5.17 3.97
C VAL A 11 -2.01 -5.54 3.33
N ILE A 12 -2.29 -4.95 2.17
CA ILE A 12 -3.46 -5.25 1.35
C ILE A 12 -2.99 -6.13 0.20
N ARG A 13 -3.49 -7.37 0.14
CA ARG A 13 -3.16 -8.31 -0.94
C ARG A 13 -4.23 -8.22 -2.02
N PHE A 14 -3.81 -7.94 -3.25
CA PHE A 14 -4.68 -7.92 -4.42
C PHE A 14 -4.62 -9.28 -5.13
N ASP A 15 -5.08 -10.30 -4.41
CA ASP A 15 -5.15 -11.70 -4.88
C ASP A 15 -6.45 -12.01 -5.65
N ARG A 16 -7.43 -11.12 -5.58
CA ARG A 16 -8.74 -11.21 -6.25
C ARG A 16 -9.27 -9.83 -6.63
N LYS A 17 -10.30 -9.81 -7.47
CA LYS A 17 -11.06 -8.59 -7.75
C LYS A 17 -11.86 -8.17 -6.51
N ASN A 18 -12.07 -6.86 -6.35
CA ASN A 18 -12.90 -6.28 -5.29
C ASN A 18 -12.45 -6.68 -3.87
N VAL A 19 -11.17 -6.48 -3.55
CA VAL A 19 -10.65 -6.76 -2.20
C VAL A 19 -11.28 -5.79 -1.20
N ASN A 20 -11.98 -6.33 -0.21
CA ASN A 20 -12.61 -5.54 0.86
C ASN A 20 -11.57 -5.13 1.92
N TYR A 21 -10.77 -4.11 1.64
CA TYR A 21 -9.70 -3.65 2.56
C TYR A 21 -10.08 -2.39 3.36
N GLN A 22 -11.11 -1.65 2.94
CA GLN A 22 -11.38 -0.29 3.40
C GLN A 22 -11.60 -0.20 4.92
N GLN A 23 -12.40 -1.10 5.50
CA GLN A 23 -12.67 -1.08 6.94
C GLN A 23 -11.40 -1.35 7.78
N ALA A 24 -10.63 -2.37 7.41
CA ALA A 24 -9.40 -2.72 8.11
C ALA A 24 -8.34 -1.60 7.98
N LEU A 25 -8.22 -1.02 6.79
CA LEU A 25 -7.35 0.13 6.52
C LEU A 25 -7.72 1.31 7.41
N TYR A 26 -9.01 1.67 7.44
CA TYR A 26 -9.52 2.78 8.24
C TYR A 26 -9.21 2.59 9.73
N THR A 27 -9.53 1.41 10.28
CA THR A 27 -9.25 1.12 11.70
C THR A 27 -7.77 1.26 12.04
N ALA A 28 -6.88 0.75 11.18
CA ALA A 28 -5.44 0.81 11.40
C ALA A 28 -4.89 2.25 11.32
N VAL A 29 -5.34 3.02 10.32
CA VAL A 29 -4.93 4.42 10.13
C VAL A 29 -5.45 5.30 11.25
N ASN A 30 -6.73 5.18 11.63
CA ASN A 30 -7.29 5.92 12.75
C ASN A 30 -6.54 5.64 14.04
N ARG A 31 -6.26 4.36 14.34
CA ARG A 31 -5.49 4.00 15.54
C ARG A 31 -4.10 4.62 15.54
N ALA A 32 -3.45 4.71 14.38
CA ALA A 32 -2.16 5.35 14.25
C ALA A 32 -2.25 6.87 14.51
N ILE A 33 -3.25 7.55 13.92
CA ILE A 33 -3.49 8.98 14.10
C ILE A 33 -3.88 9.32 15.55
N SER A 34 -4.74 8.51 16.19
CA SER A 34 -5.13 8.70 17.59
C SER A 34 -3.93 8.61 18.54
N ARG A 35 -2.89 7.84 18.18
CA ARG A 35 -1.64 7.75 18.94
C ARG A 35 -0.65 8.86 18.59
N ARG A 36 -0.64 9.28 17.33
CA ARG A 36 0.28 10.28 16.78
C ARG A 36 -0.48 11.20 15.80
N PRO A 37 -0.98 12.36 16.25
CA PRO A 37 -1.79 13.25 15.42
C PRO A 37 -1.08 13.78 14.17
N ASP A 38 0.25 13.84 14.20
CA ASP A 38 1.13 14.23 13.08
C ASP A 38 1.59 13.03 12.22
N ALA A 39 0.99 11.84 12.40
CA ALA A 39 1.36 10.65 11.63
C ALA A 39 1.23 10.91 10.12
N ALA A 40 2.32 10.58 9.42
CA ALA A 40 2.38 10.48 7.97
C ALA A 40 2.65 9.02 7.58
N PHE A 41 2.31 8.67 6.34
CA PHE A 41 2.33 7.29 5.87
C PHE A 41 3.09 7.17 4.56
N ASP A 42 3.90 6.11 4.44
CA ASP A 42 4.41 5.67 3.14
C ASP A 42 3.46 4.60 2.61
N LEU A 43 2.89 4.84 1.44
CA LEU A 43 2.04 3.89 0.72
C LEU A 43 2.83 3.30 -0.45
N VAL A 44 3.04 2.00 -0.40
CA VAL A 44 3.99 1.31 -1.26
C VAL A 44 3.26 0.28 -2.11
N ALA A 45 3.26 0.48 -3.42
CA ALA A 45 2.87 -0.53 -4.40
C ALA A 45 3.96 -1.60 -4.48
N VAL A 46 3.63 -2.84 -4.13
CA VAL A 46 4.56 -3.96 -4.14
C VAL A 46 4.19 -4.93 -5.26
N THR A 47 5.17 -5.22 -6.10
CA THR A 47 5.06 -6.17 -7.21
C THR A 47 5.86 -7.43 -6.87
N PRO A 48 5.33 -8.65 -7.12
CA PRO A 48 6.15 -9.86 -7.07
C PRO A 48 7.36 -9.73 -8.01
N SER A 49 8.56 -10.05 -7.55
CA SER A 49 9.78 -9.95 -8.38
C SER A 49 9.97 -11.12 -9.35
N GLY A 50 9.11 -12.14 -9.29
CA GLY A 50 9.15 -13.30 -10.19
C GLY A 50 8.29 -13.11 -11.45
N GLY A 51 8.71 -13.73 -12.55
CA GLY A 51 7.98 -13.76 -13.82
C GLY A 51 8.75 -13.19 -15.01
N SER A 52 8.11 -13.19 -16.18
CA SER A 52 8.68 -12.61 -17.41
C SER A 52 8.65 -11.08 -17.37
N PRO A 53 9.48 -10.37 -18.17
CA PRO A 53 9.48 -8.91 -18.24
C PRO A 53 8.09 -8.30 -18.54
N THR A 54 7.31 -8.95 -19.41
CA THR A 54 5.93 -8.55 -19.71
C THR A 54 5.04 -8.67 -18.47
N GLN A 55 5.14 -9.79 -17.74
CA GLN A 55 4.35 -10.00 -16.52
C GLN A 55 4.71 -8.96 -15.44
N LEU A 56 6.00 -8.65 -15.27
CA LEU A 56 6.46 -7.61 -14.34
C LEU A 56 5.90 -6.22 -14.70
N SER A 57 5.82 -5.91 -15.99
CA SER A 57 5.26 -4.64 -16.48
C SER A 57 3.75 -4.55 -16.25
N ILE A 58 3.02 -5.65 -16.45
CA ILE A 58 1.58 -5.71 -16.15
C ILE A 58 1.35 -5.60 -14.64
N ASN A 59 2.10 -6.36 -13.85
CA ASN A 59 1.95 -6.41 -12.40
C ASN A 59 2.29 -5.06 -11.76
N SER A 60 3.36 -4.39 -12.18
CA SER A 60 3.75 -3.07 -11.68
C SER A 60 2.68 -2.01 -11.97
N ASN A 61 2.13 -1.99 -13.19
CA ASN A 61 1.03 -1.09 -13.54
C ASN A 61 -0.23 -1.38 -12.71
N SER A 62 -0.57 -2.66 -12.52
CA SER A 62 -1.69 -3.05 -11.68
C SER A 62 -1.49 -2.68 -10.21
N ALA A 63 -0.31 -2.94 -9.64
CA ALA A 63 0.02 -2.59 -8.25
C ALA A 63 -0.05 -1.08 -8.04
N ARG A 64 0.39 -0.28 -9.03
CA ARG A 64 0.27 1.17 -8.99
C ARG A 64 -1.19 1.63 -8.97
N ARG A 65 -2.05 1.09 -9.84
CA ARG A 65 -3.50 1.41 -9.86
C ARG A 65 -4.16 1.05 -8.53
N SER A 66 -3.85 -0.12 -7.98
CA SER A 66 -4.32 -0.53 -6.67
C SER A 66 -3.87 0.44 -5.56
N ALA A 67 -2.63 0.91 -5.61
CA ALA A 67 -2.13 1.90 -4.67
C ALA A 67 -2.84 3.26 -4.80
N GLU A 68 -3.17 3.69 -6.01
CA GLU A 68 -3.95 4.90 -6.28
C GLU A 68 -5.40 4.78 -5.80
N GLU A 69 -6.03 3.60 -5.91
CA GLU A 69 -7.34 3.30 -5.30
C GLU A 69 -7.28 3.42 -3.77
N VAL A 70 -6.26 2.84 -3.14
CA VAL A 70 -6.09 2.91 -1.69
C VAL A 70 -5.85 4.37 -1.25
N LEU A 71 -5.05 5.14 -1.98
CA LEU A 71 -4.82 6.55 -1.69
C LEU A 71 -6.11 7.39 -1.78
N ARG A 72 -6.96 7.10 -2.77
CA ARG A 72 -8.29 7.72 -2.87
C ARG A 72 -9.17 7.34 -1.69
N ALA A 73 -9.24 6.06 -1.33
CA ALA A 73 -10.00 5.61 -0.17
C ALA A 73 -9.54 6.28 1.14
N LEU A 74 -8.24 6.51 1.31
CA LEU A 74 -7.70 7.27 2.45
C LEU A 74 -8.13 8.74 2.42
N SER A 75 -8.08 9.36 1.24
CA SER A 75 -8.53 10.75 1.03
C SER A 75 -10.02 10.91 1.33
N ASP A 76 -10.85 9.99 0.85
CA ASP A 76 -12.31 9.98 1.07
C ASP A 76 -12.66 9.84 2.57
N MET A 77 -11.77 9.25 3.37
CA MET A 77 -11.90 9.10 4.82
C MET A 77 -11.34 10.31 5.60
N GLY A 78 -10.85 11.34 4.91
CA GLY A 78 -10.36 12.57 5.50
C GLY A 78 -8.86 12.62 5.79
N LEU A 79 -8.07 11.64 5.31
CA LEU A 79 -6.60 11.73 5.40
C LEU A 79 -6.07 12.54 4.20
N PRO A 80 -5.43 13.71 4.41
CA PRO A 80 -4.91 14.53 3.32
C PRO A 80 -3.83 13.78 2.51
N ALA A 81 -3.88 13.88 1.18
CA ALA A 81 -2.92 13.20 0.29
C ALA A 81 -1.46 13.59 0.56
N GLU A 82 -1.20 14.81 1.03
CA GLU A 82 0.13 15.30 1.43
C GLU A 82 0.73 14.52 2.62
N ARG A 83 -0.10 13.89 3.45
CA ARG A 83 0.34 13.02 4.55
C ARG A 83 0.71 11.62 4.07
N VAL A 84 0.48 11.31 2.80
CA VAL A 84 0.73 9.98 2.22
C VAL A 84 1.73 10.10 1.07
N LYS A 85 2.84 9.38 1.17
CA LYS A 85 3.82 9.29 0.09
C LYS A 85 3.63 8.00 -0.68
N LEU A 86 3.24 8.10 -1.95
CA LEU A 86 3.18 6.96 -2.87
C LEU A 86 4.58 6.58 -3.36
N SER A 87 4.90 5.30 -3.32
CA SER A 87 6.11 4.72 -3.92
C SER A 87 5.84 3.31 -4.45
N ALA A 88 6.80 2.74 -5.19
CA ALA A 88 6.68 1.39 -5.72
C ALA A 88 7.98 0.61 -5.50
N MET A 89 7.86 -0.71 -5.35
CA MET A 89 8.99 -1.62 -5.24
C MET A 89 8.64 -3.03 -5.74
N SER A 90 9.66 -3.82 -6.00
CA SER A 90 9.52 -5.27 -6.23
C SER A 90 9.93 -6.04 -4.97
N SER A 91 9.32 -7.20 -4.72
CA SER A 91 9.63 -8.06 -3.58
C SER A 91 9.62 -9.52 -3.97
N GLY A 92 10.64 -10.28 -3.55
CA GLY A 92 10.70 -11.73 -3.73
C GLY A 92 9.83 -12.51 -2.74
N GLU A 93 9.37 -11.87 -1.67
CA GLU A 93 8.46 -12.47 -0.68
C GLU A 93 6.99 -12.36 -1.11
N ALA A 94 6.66 -11.33 -1.89
CA ALA A 94 5.30 -11.10 -2.37
C ALA A 94 4.90 -12.14 -3.42
N GLN A 95 3.78 -12.81 -3.20
CA GLN A 95 3.21 -13.77 -4.15
C GLN A 95 2.19 -13.14 -5.11
N THR A 96 1.59 -12.02 -4.70
CA THR A 96 0.64 -11.24 -5.49
C THR A 96 1.00 -9.77 -5.44
N ASN A 97 0.33 -8.94 -6.24
CA ASN A 97 0.42 -7.49 -6.04
C ASN A 97 -0.10 -7.15 -4.65
N GLU A 98 0.61 -6.26 -3.96
CA GLU A 98 0.22 -5.78 -2.63
C GLU A 98 0.30 -4.26 -2.57
N VAL A 99 -0.48 -3.67 -1.68
CA VAL A 99 -0.26 -2.30 -1.22
C VAL A 99 0.10 -2.39 0.25
N ARG A 100 1.29 -1.91 0.59
CA ARG A 100 1.80 -1.90 1.97
C ARG A 100 1.83 -0.48 2.48
N ILE A 101 1.32 -0.28 3.69
CA ILE A 101 1.28 1.02 4.35
C ILE A 101 2.22 1.00 5.53
N TYR A 102 3.08 1.99 5.63
CA TYR A 102 4.05 2.14 6.71
C TYR A 102 3.87 3.49 7.40
N LEU A 103 4.23 3.56 8.67
CA LEU A 103 4.40 4.84 9.35
C LEU A 103 5.70 5.52 8.91
N ARG A 104 5.65 6.84 8.77
CA ARG A 104 6.77 7.69 8.39
C ARG A 104 7.45 8.37 9.58
#